data_AF-A0A0D0BXQ1-F1
#
_entry.id   AF-A0A0D0BXQ1-F1
#
_cell.length_a   1.000
_cell.length_b   1.000
_cell.length_c   1.000
_cell.angle_alpha   90.00
_cell.angle_beta   90.00
_cell.angle_gamma   90.00
#
_symmetry.space_group_name_H-M   'P 1'
#
loop_
_entity.id
_entity.type
_entity.pdbx_description
1 polymer ?
#
loop_
_entity_poly.entity_id
_entity_poly.type
_entity_poly.pdbx_seq_one_letter_code
_entity_poly.pdbx_strand_id
1 'polypeptide(L)'
;MQEPTRNDIESPLEHIGDDIRLDTLQNILVTPQAGYTTVNYDAQDTDDDIEHRSDGSTALLGSGERSKRPERKPPRSVWSQVGSIVVECAPTLLMTTISLLFTGELLDRVSHWRAMRTIDELIMIVPVVLNLKGNLEMNLSARMGTAANMGELDDRSAQRKIVGGNLALLQVQATVVAFVAACVSMLLGLLVPKLSQGLVDPFPQNSTISLTARVPRPPLPSGGNSNSGLIRFTMVASSAMMSTCLSGIILGAFMSLLVIVCRRYGRDPDNIAPPIASGLGDLLTLSLLGAISSILINVINTPIPLVCVILTIFSATICVLLVRRNKSVKDLLFQGWIPLFGAMAISCASGIVLDMFASRYKGFALLAIVISGLPGSVGSIFVSRLSTALHATASTNTYLHKSEPSSKLVMVTFILITVPMVILFLCILRASEWLKFSIIFAILSVLFFCCAVFTSLVVAQLLTDSLWSRGFDPDIYALPIHSALVDLVGQVLLVLCFEIVS
;
A
#
# COMPACT_ATOMS: atom_id res chain seq x y z
N MET A 1 51.40 -66.07 15.25
CA MET A 1 50.12 -66.58 14.71
C MET A 1 49.71 -65.61 13.61
N GLN A 2 49.84 -66.06 12.35
CA GLN A 2 49.47 -65.45 11.06
C GLN A 2 49.94 -64.01 10.71
N GLU A 3 51.00 -63.97 9.90
CA GLU A 3 51.35 -62.99 8.85
C GLU A 3 50.24 -62.81 7.78
N PRO A 4 50.39 -61.95 6.73
CA PRO A 4 51.22 -60.74 6.53
C PRO A 4 50.45 -59.60 5.79
N THR A 5 51.00 -58.41 5.54
CA THR A 5 51.50 -57.85 4.22
C THR A 5 50.81 -56.49 3.98
N ARG A 6 51.33 -55.44 3.35
CA ARG A 6 52.61 -55.05 2.72
C ARG A 6 52.44 -53.59 2.25
N ASN A 7 53.56 -52.86 2.22
CA ASN A 7 53.94 -51.79 1.29
C ASN A 7 53.36 -50.36 1.39
N ASP A 8 54.33 -49.46 1.54
CA ASP A 8 54.40 -48.02 1.26
C ASP A 8 54.03 -47.63 -0.18
N ILE A 9 53.72 -46.33 -0.42
CA ILE A 9 54.21 -45.49 -1.55
C ILE A 9 53.74 -44.02 -1.37
N GLU A 10 54.76 -43.15 -1.37
CA GLU A 10 54.95 -41.76 -1.88
C GLU A 10 53.80 -40.75 -2.16
N SER A 11 54.16 -39.49 -1.84
CA SER A 11 53.68 -38.11 -2.15
C SER A 11 53.56 -37.78 -3.67
N PRO A 12 53.33 -36.52 -4.20
CA PRO A 12 53.35 -35.17 -3.58
C PRO A 12 52.43 -34.03 -4.18
N LEU A 13 52.50 -32.84 -3.55
CA LEU A 13 52.51 -31.44 -4.09
C LEU A 13 51.37 -30.80 -4.92
N GLU A 14 51.09 -29.54 -4.55
CA GLU A 14 50.62 -28.38 -5.36
C GLU A 14 49.19 -28.43 -5.93
N HIS A 15 48.36 -27.38 -5.96
CA HIS A 15 48.60 -25.95 -6.19
C HIS A 15 47.38 -25.12 -5.70
N ILE A 16 47.62 -23.94 -5.15
CA ILE A 16 46.60 -22.95 -4.74
C ILE A 16 46.12 -22.19 -5.99
N GLY A 17 44.81 -22.08 -6.21
CA GLY A 17 44.20 -21.24 -7.24
C GLY A 17 42.68 -21.46 -7.44
N ASP A 18 41.92 -20.42 -7.07
CA ASP A 18 40.59 -20.00 -7.57
C ASP A 18 39.27 -20.68 -7.16
N ASP A 19 38.27 -19.80 -7.01
CA ASP A 19 36.81 -19.98 -6.92
C ASP A 19 36.15 -20.27 -5.56
N ILE A 20 35.92 -19.18 -4.81
CA ILE A 20 34.91 -19.07 -3.75
C ILE A 20 33.51 -19.13 -4.39
N ARG A 21 32.90 -20.32 -4.42
CA ARG A 21 31.46 -20.50 -4.67
C ARG A 21 30.69 -20.57 -3.36
N LEU A 22 29.87 -19.55 -3.13
CA LEU A 22 29.08 -19.30 -1.94
C LEU A 22 27.68 -19.95 -2.06
N ASP A 23 27.63 -21.28 -2.18
CA ASP A 23 26.39 -22.06 -2.38
C ASP A 23 25.94 -22.83 -1.13
N THR A 24 26.29 -22.33 0.07
CA THR A 24 26.14 -23.09 1.33
C THR A 24 25.31 -22.39 2.42
N LEU A 25 24.31 -21.58 2.04
CA LEU A 25 23.38 -20.98 3.03
C LEU A 25 21.90 -21.08 2.62
N GLN A 26 21.45 -22.28 2.27
CA GLN A 26 20.02 -22.55 2.23
C GLN A 26 19.71 -23.97 2.70
N ASN A 27 19.76 -24.15 4.02
CA ASN A 27 19.10 -25.23 4.74
C ASN A 27 18.94 -24.80 6.21
N ILE A 28 17.89 -24.03 6.51
CA ILE A 28 17.33 -24.00 7.86
C ILE A 28 16.04 -24.80 7.79
N LEU A 29 16.14 -26.05 8.23
CA LEU A 29 15.04 -26.97 8.46
C LEU A 29 14.29 -26.48 9.70
N VAL A 30 13.09 -25.94 9.55
CA VAL A 30 12.19 -25.66 10.70
C VAL A 30 11.14 -26.76 10.75
N THR A 31 11.21 -27.55 11.81
CA THR A 31 10.28 -28.62 12.17
C THR A 31 8.87 -28.05 12.43
N PRO A 32 7.78 -28.65 11.94
CA PRO A 32 6.44 -28.24 12.35
C PRO A 32 6.08 -28.89 13.69
N GLN A 33 5.71 -28.07 14.68
CA GLN A 33 5.03 -28.54 15.89
C GLN A 33 3.61 -28.98 15.55
N ALA A 34 3.26 -30.20 15.96
CA ALA A 34 1.93 -30.77 15.83
C ALA A 34 0.95 -30.09 16.81
N GLY A 35 -0.16 -29.56 16.29
CA GLY A 35 -1.19 -28.97 17.14
C GLY A 35 -2.26 -28.17 16.41
N TYR A 36 -2.81 -28.66 15.31
CA TYR A 36 -4.08 -28.14 14.78
C TYR A 36 -4.95 -29.30 14.30
N THR A 37 -5.98 -29.62 15.07
CA THR A 37 -7.08 -30.52 14.73
C THR A 37 -7.90 -29.92 13.59
N THR A 38 -7.79 -30.48 12.39
CA THR A 38 -8.72 -30.23 11.29
C THR A 38 -9.93 -31.13 11.44
N VAL A 39 -11.11 -30.51 11.55
CA VAL A 39 -12.41 -31.17 11.51
C VAL A 39 -12.67 -31.61 10.07
N ASN A 40 -12.77 -32.92 9.86
CA ASN A 40 -13.21 -33.55 8.61
C ASN A 40 -14.64 -33.10 8.28
N TYR A 41 -14.87 -32.65 7.04
CA TYR A 41 -16.18 -32.74 6.42
C TYR A 41 -16.18 -33.98 5.54
N ASP A 42 -16.82 -35.05 6.03
CA ASP A 42 -17.11 -36.25 5.24
C ASP A 42 -18.17 -35.92 4.18
N ALA A 43 -17.88 -36.40 2.97
CA ALA A 43 -18.81 -36.45 1.86
C ALA A 43 -19.92 -37.47 2.16
N GLN A 44 -21.15 -37.14 1.78
CA GLN A 44 -22.23 -38.10 1.68
C GLN A 44 -22.90 -37.94 0.32
N ASP A 45 -22.74 -38.99 -0.47
CA ASP A 45 -23.41 -39.26 -1.74
C ASP A 45 -24.93 -39.31 -1.57
N THR A 46 -25.64 -38.80 -2.57
CA THR A 46 -26.95 -39.33 -2.96
C THR A 46 -27.08 -39.20 -4.47
N ASP A 47 -27.27 -40.37 -5.09
CA ASP A 47 -27.66 -40.59 -6.48
C ASP A 47 -28.92 -39.80 -6.85
N ASP A 48 -29.00 -39.38 -8.11
CA ASP A 48 -30.21 -39.58 -8.91
C ASP A 48 -29.87 -39.50 -10.41
N ASP A 49 -30.33 -40.53 -11.11
CA ASP A 49 -30.21 -40.80 -12.54
C ASP A 49 -30.85 -39.72 -13.42
N ILE A 50 -30.36 -39.59 -14.67
CA ILE A 50 -31.19 -39.54 -15.89
C ILE A 50 -30.31 -39.87 -17.11
N GLU A 51 -30.76 -40.87 -17.85
CA GLU A 51 -30.23 -41.43 -19.10
C GLU A 51 -30.25 -40.45 -20.28
N HIS A 52 -29.27 -40.60 -21.19
CA HIS A 52 -29.56 -40.71 -22.62
C HIS A 52 -28.45 -41.45 -23.39
N ARG A 53 -28.84 -42.60 -23.98
CA ARG A 53 -28.21 -43.37 -25.09
C ARG A 53 -27.87 -42.44 -26.28
N SER A 54 -26.98 -42.69 -27.25
CA SER A 54 -26.41 -43.86 -27.95
C SER A 54 -25.20 -43.27 -28.73
N ASP A 55 -24.08 -43.92 -28.99
CA ASP A 55 -23.95 -44.97 -30.01
C ASP A 55 -22.57 -45.64 -29.92
N GLY A 56 -22.52 -46.95 -30.19
CA GLY A 56 -21.38 -47.81 -29.90
C GLY A 56 -20.44 -48.06 -31.08
N SER A 57 -19.23 -48.54 -30.76
CA SER A 57 -18.55 -49.69 -31.39
C SER A 57 -17.17 -49.94 -30.75
N THR A 58 -17.07 -51.04 -29.98
CA THR A 58 -16.02 -52.10 -29.99
C THR A 58 -14.67 -51.79 -30.67
N ALA A 59 -13.48 -52.17 -30.19
CA ALA A 59 -13.08 -53.08 -29.12
C ALA A 59 -11.53 -52.99 -28.90
N LEU A 60 -11.08 -53.48 -27.74
CA LEU A 60 -9.84 -54.25 -27.52
C LEU A 60 -8.49 -53.66 -28.00
N LEU A 61 -7.72 -53.13 -27.06
CA LEU A 61 -6.36 -53.60 -26.73
C LEU A 61 -5.91 -52.97 -25.42
N GLY A 62 -5.61 -53.81 -24.43
CA GLY A 62 -5.01 -53.38 -23.17
C GLY A 62 -3.66 -52.70 -23.42
N SER A 63 -3.52 -51.49 -22.92
CA SER A 63 -2.22 -50.86 -22.71
C SER A 63 -2.32 -50.10 -21.40
N GLY A 64 -1.35 -50.36 -20.51
CA GLY A 64 -1.37 -49.91 -19.13
C GLY A 64 -1.64 -48.42 -18.99
N GLU A 65 -2.28 -48.07 -17.87
CA GLU A 65 -2.48 -46.70 -17.42
C GLU A 65 -1.14 -45.97 -17.36
N ARG A 66 -0.78 -45.36 -18.48
CA ARG A 66 0.30 -44.40 -18.55
C ARG A 66 -0.25 -43.14 -17.90
N SER A 67 0.00 -43.02 -16.60
CA SER A 67 -0.07 -41.77 -15.84
C SER A 67 0.26 -40.61 -16.78
N LYS A 68 -0.74 -39.79 -17.12
CA LYS A 68 -0.54 -38.54 -17.87
C LYS A 68 0.41 -37.68 -17.06
N ARG A 69 1.70 -37.79 -17.39
CA ARG A 69 2.76 -36.91 -16.91
C ARG A 69 2.27 -35.48 -17.15
N PRO A 70 2.23 -34.59 -16.13
CA PRO A 70 1.83 -33.21 -16.36
C PRO A 70 2.75 -32.63 -17.44
N GLU A 71 2.13 -32.18 -18.52
CA GLU A 71 2.80 -31.56 -19.65
C GLU A 71 3.57 -30.34 -19.11
N ARG A 72 4.89 -30.49 -18.95
CA ARG A 72 5.77 -29.39 -18.52
C ARG A 72 5.73 -28.34 -19.62
N LYS A 73 4.91 -27.30 -19.45
CA LYS A 73 4.97 -26.09 -20.27
C LYS A 73 6.43 -25.59 -20.25
N PRO A 74 7.01 -25.23 -21.42
CA PRO A 74 8.39 -24.78 -21.47
C PRO A 74 8.59 -23.56 -20.56
N PRO A 75 9.76 -23.41 -19.91
CA PRO A 75 10.04 -22.27 -19.06
C PRO A 75 9.85 -21.00 -19.88
N ARG A 76 8.95 -20.10 -19.42
CA ARG A 76 8.73 -18.81 -20.07
C ARG A 76 10.06 -18.05 -20.13
N SER A 77 10.39 -17.48 -21.28
CA SER A 77 11.54 -16.59 -21.44
C SER A 77 11.47 -15.44 -20.43
N VAL A 78 12.60 -15.08 -19.82
CA VAL A 78 12.73 -13.95 -18.88
C VAL A 78 12.09 -12.68 -19.47
N TRP A 79 12.28 -12.43 -20.76
CA TRP A 79 11.69 -11.29 -21.47
C TRP A 79 10.16 -11.33 -21.55
N SER A 80 9.56 -12.52 -21.65
CA SER A 80 8.10 -12.67 -21.65
C SER A 80 7.51 -12.42 -20.25
N GLN A 81 8.23 -12.81 -19.20
CA GLN A 81 7.83 -12.53 -17.82
C GLN A 81 7.91 -11.03 -17.53
N VAL A 82 9.04 -10.39 -17.83
CA VAL A 82 9.22 -8.93 -17.70
C VAL A 82 8.18 -8.18 -18.53
N GLY A 83 7.97 -8.58 -19.78
CA GLY A 83 6.97 -7.98 -20.66
C GLY A 83 5.54 -8.03 -20.10
N SER A 84 5.13 -9.15 -19.48
CA SER A 84 3.81 -9.26 -18.84
C SER A 84 3.68 -8.28 -17.67
N ILE A 85 4.70 -8.22 -16.80
CA ILE A 85 4.71 -7.33 -15.63
C ILE A 85 4.64 -5.86 -16.08
N VAL A 86 5.44 -5.48 -17.07
CA VAL A 86 5.47 -4.11 -17.61
C VAL A 86 4.12 -3.75 -18.21
N VAL A 87 3.53 -4.61 -19.03
CA VAL A 87 2.23 -4.33 -19.68
C VAL A 87 1.10 -4.23 -18.67
N GLU A 88 1.18 -4.96 -17.55
CA GLU A 88 0.16 -4.92 -16.49
C GLU A 88 0.36 -3.74 -15.53
N CYS A 89 1.60 -3.43 -15.13
CA CYS A 89 1.89 -2.44 -14.09
C CYS A 89 2.16 -1.03 -14.64
N ALA A 90 2.78 -0.88 -15.81
CA ALA A 90 3.17 0.43 -16.30
C ALA A 90 1.97 1.37 -16.54
N PRO A 91 0.84 0.93 -17.13
CA PRO A 91 -0.33 1.80 -17.30
C PRO A 91 -0.94 2.25 -15.97
N THR A 92 -0.97 1.36 -14.97
CA THR A 92 -1.58 1.63 -13.67
C THR A 92 -0.68 2.54 -12.84
N LEU A 93 0.64 2.34 -12.88
CA LEU A 93 1.62 3.23 -12.27
C LEU A 93 1.66 4.61 -12.94
N LEU A 94 1.47 4.69 -14.26
CA LEU A 94 1.33 5.97 -14.96
C LEU A 94 0.08 6.71 -14.49
N MET A 95 -1.07 6.02 -14.45
CA MET A 95 -2.32 6.59 -13.93
C MET A 95 -2.18 7.04 -12.47
N THR A 96 -1.47 6.26 -11.65
CA THR A 96 -1.14 6.60 -10.26
C THR A 96 -0.29 7.86 -10.20
N THR A 97 0.74 7.97 -11.03
CA THR A 97 1.62 9.15 -11.10
C THR A 97 0.82 10.40 -11.48
N ILE A 98 -0.08 10.30 -12.45
CA ILE A 98 -0.97 11.40 -12.86
C ILE A 98 -1.91 11.78 -11.71
N SER A 99 -2.49 10.79 -11.01
CA SER A 99 -3.37 11.04 -9.88
C SER A 99 -2.64 11.71 -8.71
N LEU A 100 -1.43 11.25 -8.36
CA LEU A 100 -0.60 11.83 -7.31
C LEU A 100 -0.13 13.25 -7.68
N LEU A 101 0.17 13.51 -8.96
CA LEU A 101 0.45 14.85 -9.46
C LEU A 101 -0.74 15.81 -9.22
N PHE A 102 -1.95 15.40 -9.60
CA PHE A 102 -3.16 16.18 -9.35
C PHE A 102 -3.48 16.30 -7.85
N THR A 103 -3.17 15.27 -7.05
CA THR A 103 -3.33 15.31 -5.59
C THR A 103 -2.41 16.35 -4.97
N GLY A 104 -1.15 16.43 -5.43
CA GLY A 104 -0.19 17.43 -4.98
C GLY A 104 -0.62 18.86 -5.27
N GLU A 105 -1.08 19.11 -6.51
CA GLU A 105 -1.62 20.42 -6.89
C GLU A 105 -2.92 20.75 -6.14
N LEU A 106 -3.81 19.76 -5.99
CA LEU A 106 -5.03 19.92 -5.22
C LEU A 106 -4.73 20.24 -3.75
N LEU A 107 -3.72 19.62 -3.15
CA LEU A 107 -3.32 19.90 -1.77
C LEU A 107 -2.86 21.34 -1.62
N ASP A 108 -2.03 21.85 -2.54
CA ASP A 108 -1.60 23.24 -2.49
C ASP A 108 -2.82 24.18 -2.62
N ARG A 109 -3.76 23.93 -3.52
CA ARG A 109 -4.98 24.75 -3.64
C ARG A 109 -5.89 24.67 -2.42
N VAL A 110 -6.19 23.45 -1.95
CA VAL A 110 -7.07 23.19 -0.81
C VAL A 110 -6.49 23.82 0.46
N SER A 111 -5.17 23.84 0.63
CA SER A 111 -4.52 24.48 1.79
C SER A 111 -4.84 25.98 1.92
N HIS A 112 -5.21 26.65 0.84
CA HIS A 112 -5.62 28.06 0.83
C HIS A 112 -7.14 28.25 0.97
N TRP A 113 -7.95 27.19 1.05
CA TRP A 113 -9.39 27.32 1.21
C TRP A 113 -9.76 27.87 2.60
N ARG A 114 -10.94 28.51 2.70
CA ARG A 114 -11.38 29.19 3.94
C ARG A 114 -11.39 28.24 5.13
N ALA A 115 -11.90 27.02 4.97
CA ALA A 115 -11.96 26.03 6.04
C ALA A 115 -10.56 25.69 6.58
N MET A 116 -9.62 25.39 5.69
CA MET A 116 -8.24 25.03 6.00
C MET A 116 -7.44 26.18 6.65
N ARG A 117 -7.74 27.43 6.30
CA ARG A 117 -7.15 28.63 6.94
C ARG A 117 -7.79 29.01 8.28
N THR A 118 -9.03 28.57 8.52
CA THR A 118 -9.75 28.91 9.77
C THR A 118 -9.44 27.91 10.89
N ILE A 119 -9.13 26.67 10.52
CA ILE A 119 -8.87 25.56 11.45
C ILE A 119 -7.59 24.87 10.99
N ASP A 120 -6.47 25.19 11.63
CA ASP A 120 -5.17 24.61 11.28
C ASP A 120 -5.15 23.09 11.45
N GLU A 121 -5.95 22.55 12.37
CA GLU A 121 -6.11 21.12 12.62
C GLU A 121 -6.68 20.37 11.40
N LEU A 122 -7.36 21.05 10.47
CA LEU A 122 -7.82 20.45 9.21
C LEU A 122 -6.69 20.25 8.19
N ILE A 123 -5.61 21.04 8.25
CA ILE A 123 -4.44 20.81 7.38
C ILE A 123 -3.54 19.73 7.99
N MET A 124 -3.35 19.76 9.32
CA MET A 124 -2.52 18.78 10.04
C MET A 124 -3.04 17.35 9.92
N ILE A 125 -4.35 17.16 9.76
CA ILE A 125 -4.96 15.84 9.60
C ILE A 125 -4.79 15.25 8.18
N VAL A 126 -4.55 16.08 7.15
CA VAL A 126 -4.52 15.61 5.75
C VAL A 126 -3.51 14.47 5.54
N PRO A 127 -2.22 14.60 5.93
CA PRO A 127 -1.23 13.54 5.66
C PRO A 127 -1.58 12.24 6.41
N VAL A 128 -2.11 12.38 7.62
CA VAL A 128 -2.52 11.25 8.47
C VAL A 128 -3.70 10.52 7.84
N VAL A 129 -4.74 11.23 7.41
CA VAL A 129 -5.94 10.62 6.81
C VAL A 129 -5.65 10.00 5.44
N LEU A 130 -4.86 10.65 4.59
CA LEU A 130 -4.49 10.11 3.28
C LEU A 130 -3.71 8.79 3.44
N ASN A 131 -2.66 8.78 4.25
CA ASN A 131 -1.87 7.56 4.47
C ASN A 131 -2.70 6.42 5.09
N LEU A 132 -3.44 6.70 6.17
CA LEU A 132 -4.22 5.66 6.84
C LEU A 132 -5.28 5.06 5.93
N LYS A 133 -5.92 5.90 5.13
CA LYS A 133 -6.94 5.44 4.21
C LYS A 133 -6.37 4.68 3.03
N GLY A 134 -5.29 5.17 2.43
CA GLY A 134 -4.57 4.45 1.38
C GLY A 134 -4.22 3.03 1.86
N ASN A 135 -3.79 2.88 3.11
CA ASN A 135 -3.50 1.57 3.69
C ASN A 135 -4.74 0.67 3.84
N LEU A 136 -5.90 1.22 4.21
CA LEU A 136 -7.15 0.44 4.27
C LEU A 136 -7.60 -0.06 2.89
N GLU A 137 -7.46 0.79 1.88
CA GLU A 137 -7.86 0.48 0.50
C GLU A 137 -6.88 -0.46 -0.19
N MET A 138 -5.58 -0.33 0.08
CA MET A 138 -4.56 -1.31 -0.32
C MET A 138 -4.78 -2.67 0.33
N ASN A 139 -5.09 -2.71 1.63
CA ASN A 139 -5.42 -3.96 2.32
C ASN A 139 -6.67 -4.62 1.74
N LEU A 140 -7.71 -3.84 1.42
CA LEU A 140 -8.89 -4.33 0.71
C LEU A 140 -8.48 -4.93 -0.65
N SER A 141 -7.67 -4.18 -1.40
CA SER A 141 -7.18 -4.60 -2.72
C SER A 141 -6.41 -5.92 -2.64
N ALA A 142 -5.48 -6.06 -1.71
CA ALA A 142 -4.69 -7.28 -1.53
C ALA A 142 -5.58 -8.47 -1.18
N ARG A 143 -6.46 -8.34 -0.17
CA ARG A 143 -7.40 -9.42 0.20
C ARG A 143 -8.29 -9.84 -0.96
N MET A 144 -8.81 -8.87 -1.71
CA MET A 144 -9.63 -9.16 -2.88
C MET A 144 -8.81 -9.77 -4.02
N GLY A 145 -7.56 -9.35 -4.19
CA GLY A 145 -6.61 -9.91 -5.14
C GLY A 145 -6.28 -11.36 -4.83
N THR A 146 -5.94 -11.67 -3.58
CA THR A 146 -5.72 -13.04 -3.09
C THR A 146 -6.98 -13.89 -3.31
N ALA A 147 -8.18 -13.41 -2.92
CA ALA A 147 -9.44 -14.13 -3.14
C ALA A 147 -9.75 -14.37 -4.64
N ALA A 148 -9.44 -13.39 -5.52
CA ALA A 148 -9.58 -13.53 -6.95
C ALA A 148 -8.60 -14.56 -7.53
N ASN A 149 -7.35 -14.55 -7.07
CA ASN A 149 -6.30 -15.44 -7.52
C ASN A 149 -6.53 -16.89 -7.04
N MET A 150 -7.13 -17.08 -5.87
CA MET A 150 -7.57 -18.38 -5.34
C MET A 150 -8.88 -18.89 -5.96
N GLY A 151 -9.58 -18.09 -6.76
CA GLY A 151 -10.83 -18.48 -7.44
C GLY A 151 -12.10 -18.37 -6.57
N GLU A 152 -12.01 -17.78 -5.38
CA GLU A 152 -13.16 -17.61 -4.48
C GLU A 152 -14.21 -16.61 -5.04
N LEU A 153 -13.80 -15.76 -5.97
CA LEU A 153 -14.67 -14.77 -6.64
C LEU A 153 -15.40 -15.32 -7.87
N ASP A 154 -15.22 -16.59 -8.24
CA ASP A 154 -15.83 -17.17 -9.43
C ASP A 154 -17.34 -17.47 -9.22
N ASP A 155 -17.77 -17.74 -7.98
CA ASP A 155 -19.19 -17.86 -7.62
C ASP A 155 -19.82 -16.50 -7.27
N ARG A 156 -20.97 -16.19 -7.88
CA ARG A 156 -21.71 -14.92 -7.67
C ARG A 156 -22.29 -14.78 -6.26
N SER A 157 -22.56 -15.88 -5.55
CA SER A 157 -23.06 -15.82 -4.17
C SER A 157 -21.91 -15.50 -3.21
N ALA A 158 -20.79 -16.22 -3.32
CA ALA A 158 -19.55 -15.96 -2.59
C ALA A 158 -19.03 -14.53 -2.86
N GLN A 159 -18.95 -14.13 -4.13
CA GLN A 159 -18.53 -12.79 -4.56
C GLN A 159 -19.32 -11.68 -3.86
N ARG A 160 -20.66 -11.75 -3.85
CA ARG A 160 -21.50 -10.73 -3.20
C ARG A 160 -21.28 -10.68 -1.69
N LYS A 161 -21.07 -11.83 -1.04
CA LYS A 161 -20.76 -11.91 0.39
C LYS A 161 -19.38 -11.31 0.69
N ILE A 162 -18.35 -11.64 -0.10
CA ILE A 162 -16.99 -11.13 0.08
C ILE A 162 -16.96 -9.61 -0.15
N VAL A 163 -17.54 -9.12 -1.25
CA VAL A 163 -17.59 -7.69 -1.57
C VAL A 163 -18.39 -6.92 -0.53
N GLY A 164 -19.62 -7.34 -0.23
CA GLY A 164 -20.48 -6.64 0.73
C GLY A 164 -19.90 -6.64 2.15
N GLY A 165 -19.28 -7.76 2.56
CA GLY A 165 -18.60 -7.87 3.85
C GLY A 165 -17.40 -6.94 3.97
N ASN A 166 -16.53 -6.95 2.95
CA ASN A 166 -15.34 -6.09 2.93
C ASN A 166 -15.70 -4.61 2.82
N LEU A 167 -16.75 -4.24 2.07
CA LEU A 167 -17.21 -2.85 2.00
C LEU A 167 -17.76 -2.36 3.34
N ALA A 168 -18.54 -3.20 4.04
CA ALA A 168 -19.01 -2.87 5.38
C ALA A 168 -17.84 -2.78 6.39
N LEU A 169 -16.85 -3.67 6.30
CA LEU A 169 -15.64 -3.62 7.10
C LEU A 169 -14.85 -2.32 6.84
N LEU A 170 -14.69 -1.94 5.58
CA LEU A 170 -14.02 -0.70 5.19
C LEU A 170 -14.70 0.52 5.82
N GLN A 171 -16.03 0.56 5.91
CA GLN A 171 -16.75 1.64 6.58
C GLN A 171 -16.48 1.71 8.08
N VAL A 172 -16.43 0.56 8.76
CA VAL A 172 -16.08 0.50 10.19
C VAL A 172 -14.65 1.01 10.40
N GLN A 173 -13.70 0.50 9.62
CA GLN A 173 -12.29 0.88 9.71
C GLN A 173 -12.09 2.36 9.39
N ALA A 174 -12.67 2.86 8.30
CA ALA A 174 -12.63 4.27 7.90
C ALA A 174 -13.14 5.20 9.01
N THR A 175 -14.28 4.85 9.63
CA THR A 175 -14.88 5.67 10.70
C THR A 175 -13.97 5.75 11.93
N VAL A 176 -13.47 4.60 12.39
CA VAL A 176 -12.58 4.54 13.58
C VAL A 176 -11.28 5.26 13.31
N VAL A 177 -10.66 5.00 12.17
CA VAL A 177 -9.39 5.60 11.76
C VAL A 177 -9.51 7.12 11.63
N ALA A 178 -10.55 7.62 10.96
CA ALA A 178 -10.75 9.06 10.79
C ALA A 178 -11.02 9.76 12.14
N PHE A 179 -11.75 9.11 13.04
CA PHE A 179 -11.97 9.63 14.39
C PHE A 179 -10.66 9.69 15.20
N VAL A 180 -9.86 8.63 15.17
CA VAL A 180 -8.54 8.61 15.83
C VAL A 180 -7.61 9.65 15.22
N ALA A 181 -7.58 9.80 13.90
CA ALA A 181 -6.82 10.84 13.21
C ALA A 181 -7.25 12.25 13.63
N ALA A 182 -8.54 12.49 13.87
CA ALA A 182 -9.03 13.76 14.42
C ALA A 182 -8.54 14.01 15.85
N CYS A 183 -8.52 12.98 16.70
CA CYS A 183 -7.93 13.08 18.04
C CYS A 183 -6.42 13.39 17.98
N VAL A 184 -5.69 12.70 17.11
CA VAL A 184 -4.25 12.90 16.91
C VAL A 184 -3.95 14.30 16.38
N SER A 185 -4.71 14.78 15.38
CA SER A 185 -4.54 16.14 14.85
C SER A 185 -4.80 17.20 15.91
N MET A 186 -5.81 17.00 16.77
CA MET A 186 -6.07 17.90 17.89
C MET A 186 -4.91 17.91 18.90
N LEU A 187 -4.37 16.75 19.24
CA LEU A 187 -3.21 16.63 20.12
C LEU A 187 -1.96 17.30 19.51
N LEU A 188 -1.73 17.08 18.22
CA LEU A 188 -0.62 17.68 17.49
C LEU A 188 -0.75 19.20 17.41
N GLY A 189 -1.98 19.70 17.19
CA GLY A 189 -2.29 21.13 17.22
C GLY A 189 -2.06 21.80 18.57
N LEU A 190 -2.02 21.06 19.67
CA LEU A 190 -1.62 21.57 20.99
C LEU A 190 -0.09 21.57 21.20
N LEU A 191 0.62 20.65 20.55
CA LEU A 191 2.07 20.43 20.73
C LEU A 191 2.92 21.25 19.77
N VAL A 192 2.55 21.29 18.49
CA VAL A 192 3.31 21.92 17.39
C VAL A 192 3.41 23.45 17.45
N PRO A 193 2.45 24.22 18.02
CA PRO A 193 2.60 25.68 18.17
C PRO A 193 3.90 26.11 18.89
N LYS A 194 4.51 25.21 19.68
CA LYS A 194 5.74 25.47 20.44
C LYS A 194 7.03 25.11 19.71
N LEU A 195 7.00 24.26 18.67
CA LEU A 195 8.22 23.83 17.95
C LEU A 195 8.59 24.80 16.80
N SER A 196 7.61 25.27 16.04
CA SER A 196 7.85 26.15 14.88
C SER A 196 8.29 27.58 15.23
N GLN A 197 8.09 28.04 16.47
CA GLN A 197 8.52 29.36 16.90
C GLN A 197 9.98 29.42 17.37
N GLY A 198 10.66 28.28 17.55
CA GLY A 198 11.98 28.23 18.21
C GLY A 198 13.18 27.83 17.35
N LEU A 199 12.99 27.43 16.08
CA LEU A 199 14.05 26.75 15.30
C LEU A 199 14.35 27.33 13.91
N VAL A 200 13.72 28.43 13.49
CA VAL A 200 13.89 28.94 12.12
C VAL A 200 14.45 30.36 12.13
N ASP A 201 15.79 30.46 12.17
CA ASP A 201 16.47 31.66 11.71
C ASP A 201 16.33 31.75 10.17
N PRO A 202 15.99 32.93 9.61
CA PRO A 202 15.95 33.09 8.16
C PRO A 202 17.37 32.94 7.59
N PHE A 203 17.54 31.99 6.66
CA PHE A 203 18.78 31.83 5.89
C PHE A 203 19.15 33.14 5.16
N PRO A 204 20.45 33.49 5.06
CA PRO A 204 20.90 34.68 4.35
C PRO A 204 20.56 34.60 2.85
N GLN A 205 19.98 35.68 2.32
CA GLN A 205 19.35 35.80 0.99
C GLN A 205 20.29 35.76 -0.23
N ASN A 206 21.51 35.24 -0.12
CA ASN A 206 22.54 35.41 -1.16
C ASN A 206 22.84 34.14 -1.98
N SER A 207 21.81 33.36 -2.35
CA SER A 207 21.96 32.20 -3.26
C SER A 207 20.98 32.31 -4.45
N THR A 208 21.50 32.29 -5.67
CA THR A 208 20.82 32.48 -6.96
C THR A 208 19.98 31.27 -7.42
N ILE A 209 19.24 30.60 -6.53
CA ILE A 209 18.39 29.45 -6.88
C ILE A 209 16.93 29.76 -6.55
N SER A 210 16.07 29.67 -7.57
CA SER A 210 14.64 30.01 -7.56
C SER A 210 13.72 29.09 -6.72
N LEU A 211 14.26 28.44 -5.69
CA LEU A 211 13.54 27.62 -4.71
C LEU A 211 13.35 28.39 -3.39
N THR A 212 12.97 29.68 -3.50
CA THR A 212 12.88 30.59 -2.36
C THR A 212 11.88 30.14 -1.30
N ALA A 213 12.25 30.38 -0.04
CA ALA A 213 11.47 30.03 1.14
C ALA A 213 10.12 30.75 1.21
N ARG A 214 9.08 30.05 1.67
CA ARG A 214 7.75 30.63 1.90
C ARG A 214 7.82 31.54 3.14
N VAL A 215 7.06 32.63 3.14
CA VAL A 215 6.84 33.43 4.35
C VAL A 215 6.18 32.54 5.42
N PRO A 216 6.69 32.51 6.66
CA PRO A 216 6.13 31.70 7.73
C PRO A 216 4.64 31.97 7.94
N ARG A 217 3.86 30.93 8.23
CA ARG A 217 2.45 31.07 8.62
C ARG A 217 2.39 31.95 9.88
N PRO A 218 1.54 33.00 9.92
CA PRO A 218 1.44 33.84 11.12
C PRO A 218 1.02 33.00 12.33
N PRO A 219 1.53 33.30 13.54
CA PRO A 219 1.24 32.52 14.73
C PRO A 219 -0.25 32.61 15.09
N LEU A 220 -0.81 31.49 15.56
CA LEU A 220 -2.19 31.43 16.05
C LEU A 220 -2.43 32.51 17.11
N PRO A 221 -3.57 33.22 17.09
CA PRO A 221 -4.04 33.93 18.26
C PRO A 221 -4.31 32.91 19.37
N SER A 222 -3.43 32.89 20.37
CA SER A 222 -3.66 32.19 21.63
C SER A 222 -4.79 32.88 22.37
N GLY A 223 -5.93 32.20 22.49
CA GLY A 223 -7.03 32.66 23.33
C GLY A 223 -8.38 32.11 22.87
N GLY A 224 -8.86 31.04 23.50
CA GLY A 224 -10.22 30.57 23.29
C GLY A 224 -10.68 29.58 24.35
N ASN A 225 -11.74 29.96 25.07
CA ASN A 225 -12.49 29.14 26.03
C ASN A 225 -12.68 27.67 25.58
N SER A 226 -12.87 26.75 26.53
CA SER A 226 -13.11 25.31 26.29
C SER A 226 -14.15 24.99 25.19
N ASN A 227 -15.14 25.87 24.98
CA ASN A 227 -16.15 25.73 23.92
C ASN A 227 -15.56 25.87 22.50
N SER A 228 -14.48 26.64 22.32
CA SER A 228 -13.79 26.79 21.03
C SER A 228 -13.06 25.50 20.63
N GLY A 229 -12.46 24.80 21.59
CA GLY A 229 -11.79 23.51 21.35
C GLY A 229 -12.76 22.43 20.87
N LEU A 230 -13.95 22.33 21.49
CA LEU A 230 -14.97 21.36 21.09
C LEU A 230 -15.53 21.65 19.69
N ILE A 231 -15.74 22.93 19.34
CA ILE A 231 -16.21 23.33 18.00
C ILE A 231 -15.18 22.96 16.94
N ARG A 232 -13.88 23.21 17.17
CA ARG A 232 -12.81 22.78 16.26
C ARG A 232 -12.73 21.28 16.14
N PHE A 233 -12.79 20.55 17.27
CA PHE A 233 -12.75 19.09 17.27
C PHE A 233 -13.89 18.50 16.47
N THR A 234 -15.13 18.92 16.75
CA THR A 234 -16.32 18.41 16.07
C THR A 234 -16.28 18.72 14.58
N MET A 235 -15.76 19.87 14.16
CA MET A 235 -15.56 20.22 12.76
C MET A 235 -14.51 19.34 12.06
N VAL A 236 -13.37 19.08 12.69
CA VAL A 236 -12.32 18.19 12.16
C VAL A 236 -12.83 16.75 12.07
N ALA A 237 -13.43 16.24 13.15
CA ALA A 237 -13.94 14.88 13.24
C ALA A 237 -15.04 14.64 12.20
N SER A 238 -16.05 15.51 12.11
CA SER A 238 -17.12 15.38 11.12
C SER A 238 -16.61 15.43 9.68
N SER A 239 -15.73 16.40 9.37
CA SER A 239 -15.18 16.54 8.01
C SER A 239 -14.37 15.31 7.61
N ALA A 240 -13.49 14.82 8.49
CA ALA A 240 -12.64 13.65 8.24
C ALA A 240 -13.45 12.36 8.16
N MET A 241 -14.40 12.14 9.07
CA MET A 241 -15.21 10.92 9.08
C MET A 241 -16.11 10.85 7.85
N MET A 242 -16.81 11.95 7.51
CA MET A 242 -17.66 11.98 6.33
C MET A 242 -16.86 11.80 5.04
N SER A 243 -15.71 12.48 4.88
CA SER A 243 -14.88 12.34 3.67
C SER A 243 -14.30 10.94 3.53
N THR A 244 -13.78 10.38 4.63
CA THR A 244 -13.17 9.05 4.66
C THR A 244 -14.23 7.98 4.39
N CYS A 245 -15.39 8.05 5.01
CA CYS A 245 -16.47 7.09 4.77
C CYS A 245 -17.02 7.19 3.34
N LEU A 246 -17.34 8.41 2.86
CA LEU A 246 -17.89 8.61 1.52
C LEU A 246 -16.93 8.15 0.43
N SER A 247 -15.65 8.55 0.51
CA SER A 247 -14.68 8.04 -0.45
C SER A 247 -14.41 6.55 -0.27
N GLY A 248 -14.52 5.99 0.95
CA GLY A 248 -14.36 4.55 1.18
C GLY A 248 -15.50 3.75 0.52
N ILE A 249 -16.73 4.25 0.49
CA ILE A 249 -17.83 3.61 -0.26
C ILE A 249 -17.53 3.67 -1.75
N ILE A 250 -17.22 4.86 -2.26
CA ILE A 250 -17.00 5.10 -3.70
C ILE A 250 -15.81 4.27 -4.20
N LEU A 251 -14.65 4.41 -3.54
CA LEU A 251 -13.43 3.74 -3.95
C LEU A 251 -13.46 2.25 -3.62
N GLY A 252 -13.99 1.84 -2.47
CA GLY A 252 -14.14 0.43 -2.13
C GLY A 252 -15.02 -0.32 -3.13
N ALA A 253 -16.13 0.28 -3.57
CA ALA A 253 -16.96 -0.28 -4.64
C ALA A 253 -16.23 -0.32 -5.99
N PHE A 254 -15.48 0.75 -6.33
CA PHE A 254 -14.68 0.81 -7.55
C PHE A 254 -13.56 -0.23 -7.56
N MET A 255 -12.80 -0.39 -6.46
CA MET A 255 -11.76 -1.41 -6.31
C MET A 255 -12.35 -2.81 -6.42
N SER A 256 -13.48 -3.05 -5.75
CA SER A 256 -14.16 -4.34 -5.84
C SER A 256 -14.52 -4.69 -7.28
N LEU A 257 -15.10 -3.74 -8.02
CA LEU A 257 -15.41 -3.89 -9.44
C LEU A 257 -14.14 -4.12 -10.27
N LEU A 258 -13.09 -3.35 -10.02
CA LEU A 258 -11.80 -3.45 -10.71
C LEU A 258 -11.22 -4.86 -10.58
N VAL A 259 -11.16 -5.43 -9.37
CA VAL A 259 -10.66 -6.79 -9.14
C VAL A 259 -11.48 -7.83 -9.92
N ILE A 260 -12.81 -7.71 -9.90
CA ILE A 260 -13.72 -8.61 -10.63
C ILE A 260 -13.47 -8.51 -12.14
N VAL A 261 -13.25 -7.30 -12.66
CA VAL A 261 -12.95 -7.04 -14.06
C VAL A 261 -11.58 -7.63 -14.43
N CYS A 262 -10.55 -7.46 -13.60
CA CYS A 262 -9.24 -8.08 -13.79
C CYS A 262 -9.35 -9.60 -13.90
N ARG A 263 -10.08 -10.23 -12.97
CA ARG A 263 -10.35 -11.69 -13.00
C ARG A 263 -11.05 -12.11 -14.30
N ARG A 264 -12.05 -11.35 -14.75
CA ARG A 264 -12.78 -11.63 -15.99
C ARG A 264 -11.91 -11.56 -17.24
N TYR A 265 -10.92 -10.66 -17.27
CA TYR A 265 -9.97 -10.51 -18.37
C TYR A 265 -8.70 -11.34 -18.22
N GLY A 266 -8.61 -12.19 -17.18
CA GLY A 266 -7.43 -13.03 -16.91
C GLY A 266 -6.17 -12.23 -16.59
N ARG A 267 -6.31 -11.01 -16.07
CA ARG A 267 -5.22 -10.14 -15.61
C ARG A 267 -5.05 -10.29 -14.11
N ASP A 268 -3.82 -10.23 -13.64
CA ASP A 268 -3.53 -10.33 -12.21
C ASP A 268 -4.00 -9.05 -11.48
N PRO A 269 -4.98 -9.12 -10.56
CA PRO A 269 -5.45 -7.96 -9.83
C PRO A 269 -4.36 -7.34 -8.94
N ASP A 270 -3.37 -8.12 -8.50
CA ASP A 270 -2.29 -7.65 -7.61
C ASP A 270 -1.36 -6.65 -8.29
N ASN A 271 -1.29 -6.70 -9.64
CA ASN A 271 -0.49 -5.76 -10.46
C ASN A 271 -1.23 -4.45 -10.77
N ILE A 272 -2.55 -4.41 -10.55
CA ILE A 272 -3.42 -3.33 -11.04
C ILE A 272 -4.11 -2.59 -9.90
N ALA A 273 -4.71 -3.32 -8.96
CA ALA A 273 -5.59 -2.75 -7.96
C ALA A 273 -4.83 -1.96 -6.85
N PRO A 274 -3.69 -2.42 -6.29
CA PRO A 274 -3.00 -1.67 -5.23
C PRO A 274 -2.52 -0.26 -5.64
N PRO A 275 -1.91 -0.03 -6.83
CA PRO A 275 -1.52 1.32 -7.26
C PRO A 275 -2.72 2.23 -7.47
N ILE A 276 -3.79 1.71 -8.09
CA ILE A 276 -5.00 2.48 -8.37
C ILE A 276 -5.69 2.85 -7.05
N ALA A 277 -5.74 1.94 -6.08
CA ALA A 277 -6.26 2.18 -4.73
C ALA A 277 -5.52 3.36 -4.08
N SER A 278 -4.18 3.32 -4.06
CA SER A 278 -3.38 4.40 -3.49
C SER A 278 -3.59 5.73 -4.20
N GLY A 279 -3.37 5.77 -5.52
CA GLY A 279 -3.34 7.03 -6.27
C GLY A 279 -4.70 7.72 -6.34
N LEU A 280 -5.77 6.98 -6.64
CA LEU A 280 -7.12 7.56 -6.73
C LEU A 280 -7.73 7.80 -5.35
N GLY A 281 -7.38 6.97 -4.36
CA GLY A 281 -7.86 7.11 -2.98
C GLY A 281 -7.43 8.42 -2.36
N ASP A 282 -6.15 8.80 -2.54
CA ASP A 282 -5.63 10.06 -2.02
C ASP A 282 -6.31 11.26 -2.68
N LEU A 283 -6.40 11.27 -4.02
CA LEU A 283 -7.03 12.34 -4.78
C LEU A 283 -8.51 12.53 -4.37
N LEU A 284 -9.26 11.44 -4.31
CA LEU A 284 -10.68 11.46 -3.98
C LEU A 284 -10.90 11.87 -2.52
N THR A 285 -10.12 11.34 -1.58
CA THR A 285 -10.26 11.66 -0.16
C THR A 285 -9.93 13.12 0.11
N LEU A 286 -8.86 13.65 -0.47
CA LEU A 286 -8.51 15.06 -0.36
C LEU A 286 -9.59 15.97 -0.96
N SER A 287 -10.13 15.60 -2.13
CA SER A 287 -11.22 16.33 -2.79
C SER A 287 -12.46 16.40 -1.91
N LEU A 288 -12.89 15.27 -1.35
CA LEU A 288 -14.06 15.20 -0.46
C LEU A 288 -13.82 15.91 0.86
N LEU A 289 -12.62 15.80 1.44
CA LEU A 289 -12.27 16.50 2.67
C LEU A 289 -12.33 18.01 2.47
N GLY A 290 -11.77 18.52 1.37
CA GLY A 290 -11.87 19.93 1.01
C GLY A 290 -13.32 20.39 0.79
N ALA A 291 -14.11 19.60 0.06
CA ALA A 291 -15.50 19.94 -0.23
C ALA A 291 -16.39 19.94 1.02
N ILE A 292 -16.31 18.88 1.83
CA ILE A 292 -17.11 18.73 3.06
C ILE A 292 -16.73 19.80 4.06
N SER A 293 -15.43 20.04 4.29
CA SER A 293 -14.99 21.10 5.21
C SER A 293 -15.42 22.49 4.73
N SER A 294 -15.44 22.75 3.42
CA SER A 294 -15.92 24.02 2.86
C SER A 294 -17.42 24.23 2.98
N ILE A 295 -18.21 23.16 3.01
CA ILE A 295 -19.64 23.22 3.30
C ILE A 295 -19.84 23.48 4.79
N LEU A 296 -19.16 22.69 5.62
CA LEU A 296 -19.42 22.60 7.05
C LEU A 296 -18.91 23.83 7.83
N ILE A 297 -17.88 24.52 7.30
CA ILE A 297 -17.38 25.78 7.89
C ILE A 297 -18.46 26.88 7.93
N ASN A 298 -19.41 26.88 6.99
CA ASN A 298 -20.50 27.88 6.96
C ASN A 298 -21.49 27.68 8.10
N VAL A 299 -21.51 26.50 8.71
CA VAL A 299 -22.43 26.12 9.80
C VAL A 299 -21.68 25.70 11.07
N ILE A 300 -20.42 26.12 11.21
CA ILE A 300 -19.54 25.69 12.31
C ILE A 300 -20.11 25.98 13.72
N ASN A 301 -20.87 27.07 13.88
CA ASN A 301 -21.47 27.46 15.16
C ASN A 301 -22.82 26.77 15.44
N THR A 302 -23.25 25.86 14.58
CA THR A 302 -24.50 25.10 14.73
C THR A 302 -24.19 23.68 15.24
N PRO A 303 -25.18 22.92 15.76
CA PRO A 303 -24.94 21.52 16.14
C PRO A 303 -24.74 20.57 14.95
N ILE A 304 -24.82 21.05 13.70
CA ILE A 304 -24.75 20.22 12.48
C ILE A 304 -23.47 19.36 12.43
N PRO A 305 -22.25 19.87 12.67
CA PRO A 305 -21.03 19.05 12.66
C PRO A 305 -21.11 17.90 13.68
N LEU A 306 -21.65 18.15 14.87
CA LEU A 306 -21.83 17.12 15.89
C LEU A 306 -22.86 16.06 15.48
N VAL A 307 -23.98 16.47 14.86
CA VAL A 307 -24.97 15.54 14.30
C VAL A 307 -24.34 14.66 13.21
N CYS A 308 -23.47 15.21 12.36
CA CYS A 308 -22.73 14.44 11.36
C CYS A 308 -21.81 13.38 11.99
N VAL A 309 -21.12 13.70 13.09
CA VAL A 309 -20.32 12.71 13.84
C VAL A 309 -21.22 11.59 14.38
N ILE A 310 -22.34 11.94 15.02
CA ILE A 310 -23.26 10.93 15.57
C ILE A 310 -23.82 10.03 14.47
N LEU A 311 -24.23 10.61 13.33
CA LEU A 311 -24.78 9.85 12.20
C LEU A 311 -23.75 8.89 11.58
N THR A 312 -22.50 9.33 11.45
CA THR A 312 -21.43 8.47 10.93
C THR A 312 -21.07 7.33 11.89
N ILE A 313 -21.04 7.59 13.21
CA ILE A 313 -20.88 6.53 14.23
C ILE A 313 -22.05 5.55 14.20
N PHE A 314 -23.28 6.03 14.06
CA PHE A 314 -24.46 5.18 13.94
C PHE A 314 -24.40 4.30 12.68
N SER A 315 -24.01 4.88 11.54
CA SER A 315 -23.79 4.12 10.30
C SER A 315 -22.71 3.05 10.46
N ALA A 316 -21.58 3.38 11.10
CA ALA A 316 -20.52 2.41 11.39
C ALA A 316 -21.01 1.28 12.31
N THR A 317 -21.85 1.59 13.29
CA THR A 317 -22.45 0.58 14.18
C THR A 317 -23.32 -0.41 13.39
N ILE A 318 -24.11 0.07 12.43
CA ILE A 318 -24.86 -0.79 11.51
C ILE A 318 -23.91 -1.66 10.70
N CYS A 319 -22.82 -1.08 10.16
CA CYS A 319 -21.81 -1.84 9.43
C CYS A 319 -21.15 -2.93 10.30
N VAL A 320 -20.87 -2.68 11.58
CA VAL A 320 -20.36 -3.72 12.51
C VAL A 320 -21.33 -4.90 12.60
N LEU A 321 -22.64 -4.64 12.69
CA LEU A 321 -23.64 -5.70 12.73
C LEU A 321 -23.67 -6.53 11.42
N LEU A 322 -23.50 -5.86 10.27
CA LEU A 322 -23.40 -6.53 8.97
C LEU A 322 -22.14 -7.39 8.86
N VAL A 323 -20.99 -6.88 9.31
CA VAL A 323 -19.71 -7.61 9.28
C VAL A 323 -19.73 -8.82 10.21
N ARG A 324 -20.29 -8.69 11.42
CA ARG A 324 -20.43 -9.81 12.38
C ARG A 324 -21.27 -10.97 11.84
N ARG A 325 -22.21 -10.70 10.95
CA ARG A 325 -23.02 -11.73 10.28
C ARG A 325 -22.25 -12.47 9.17
N ASN A 326 -21.16 -11.90 8.68
CA ASN A 326 -20.42 -12.43 7.55
C ASN A 326 -19.19 -13.24 8.01
N LYS A 327 -19.25 -14.56 7.83
CA LYS A 327 -18.19 -15.48 8.27
C LYS A 327 -16.83 -15.18 7.64
N SER A 328 -16.78 -14.64 6.42
CA SER A 328 -15.54 -14.37 5.70
C SER A 328 -14.75 -13.17 6.23
N VAL A 329 -15.41 -12.22 6.90
CA VAL A 329 -14.78 -10.95 7.31
C VAL A 329 -14.93 -10.61 8.79
N LYS A 330 -15.71 -11.39 9.55
CA LYS A 330 -15.96 -11.13 10.98
C LYS A 330 -14.69 -11.02 11.81
N ASP A 331 -13.67 -11.82 11.51
CA ASP A 331 -12.44 -11.89 12.30
C ASP A 331 -11.54 -10.66 12.03
N LEU A 332 -11.68 -10.07 10.84
CA LEU A 332 -10.99 -8.85 10.44
C LEU A 332 -11.48 -7.61 11.21
N LEU A 333 -12.58 -7.70 11.97
CA LEU A 333 -12.98 -6.63 12.90
C LEU A 333 -11.99 -6.44 14.05
N PHE A 334 -11.24 -7.48 14.40
CA PHE A 334 -10.30 -7.46 15.53
C PHE A 334 -8.84 -7.56 15.08
N GLN A 335 -8.60 -8.00 13.84
CA GLN A 335 -7.26 -8.13 13.26
C GLN A 335 -6.86 -6.86 12.48
N GLY A 336 -5.56 -6.57 12.41
CA GLY A 336 -5.02 -5.48 11.60
C GLY A 336 -4.98 -4.09 12.25
N TRP A 337 -5.51 -3.92 13.48
CA TRP A 337 -5.42 -2.63 14.19
C TRP A 337 -3.99 -2.28 14.60
N ILE A 338 -3.20 -3.27 15.05
CA ILE A 338 -1.81 -3.06 15.47
C ILE A 338 -0.95 -2.49 14.32
N PRO A 339 -0.87 -3.11 13.13
CA PRO A 339 -0.07 -2.56 12.03
C PRO A 339 -0.63 -1.22 11.55
N LEU A 340 -1.94 -1.01 11.59
CA LEU A 340 -2.57 0.24 11.17
C LEU A 340 -2.24 1.43 12.10
N PHE A 341 -2.34 1.25 13.42
CA PHE A 341 -1.97 2.30 14.38
C PHE A 341 -0.45 2.44 14.53
N GLY A 342 0.31 1.36 14.34
CA GLY A 342 1.77 1.43 14.22
C GLY A 342 2.20 2.27 13.03
N ALA A 343 1.58 2.03 11.86
CA ALA A 343 1.76 2.85 10.66
C ALA A 343 1.36 4.31 10.93
N MET A 344 0.24 4.56 11.60
CA MET A 344 -0.19 5.91 11.99
C MET A 344 0.89 6.70 12.72
N ALA A 345 1.58 6.07 13.68
CA ALA A 345 2.63 6.73 14.44
C ALA A 345 3.82 7.12 13.54
N ILE A 346 4.20 6.25 12.61
CA ILE A 346 5.25 6.54 11.61
C ILE A 346 4.79 7.66 10.65
N SER A 347 3.54 7.61 10.19
CA SER A 347 2.95 8.63 9.32
C SER A 347 2.83 9.99 10.01
N CYS A 348 2.69 10.04 11.34
CA CYS A 348 2.78 11.30 12.09
C CYS A 348 4.17 11.93 11.97
N ALA A 349 5.24 11.13 12.04
CA ALA A 349 6.60 11.64 11.82
C ALA A 349 6.77 12.16 10.40
N SER A 350 6.23 11.45 9.41
CA SER A 350 6.18 11.89 8.01
C SER A 350 5.40 13.21 7.86
N GLY A 351 4.23 13.34 8.50
CA GLY A 351 3.43 14.56 8.49
C GLY A 351 4.14 15.77 9.13
N ILE A 352 4.95 15.56 10.18
CA ILE A 352 5.77 16.61 10.79
C ILE A 352 6.87 17.07 9.81
N VAL A 353 7.55 16.14 9.13
CA VAL A 353 8.53 16.48 8.08
C VAL A 353 7.85 17.31 6.98
N LEU A 354 6.67 16.89 6.53
CA LEU A 354 5.89 17.64 5.55
C LEU A 354 5.58 19.06 6.01
N ASP A 355 5.09 19.26 7.22
CA ASP A 355 4.74 20.60 7.74
C ASP A 355 5.97 21.52 7.85
N MET A 356 7.08 20.99 8.41
CA MET A 356 8.32 21.73 8.58
C MET A 356 8.89 22.20 7.24
N PHE A 357 8.92 21.34 6.22
CA PHE A 357 9.60 21.64 4.96
C PHE A 357 8.67 22.18 3.86
N ALA A 358 7.36 21.93 3.92
CA ALA A 358 6.38 22.56 3.02
C ALA A 358 6.24 24.06 3.26
N SER A 359 6.52 24.54 4.48
CA SER A 359 6.65 25.96 4.76
C SER A 359 8.02 26.51 4.32
N ARG A 360 9.08 25.71 4.39
CA ARG A 360 10.44 26.17 4.05
C ARG A 360 10.74 26.19 2.55
N TYR A 361 10.17 25.30 1.74
CA TYR A 361 10.52 25.17 0.32
C TYR A 361 9.29 25.22 -0.58
N LYS A 362 9.32 26.10 -1.60
CA LYS A 362 8.26 26.16 -2.61
C LYS A 362 8.19 24.85 -3.40
N GLY A 363 7.00 24.28 -3.52
CA GLY A 363 6.76 23.04 -4.27
C GLY A 363 7.15 21.75 -3.53
N PHE A 364 7.62 21.84 -2.28
CA PHE A 364 7.97 20.65 -1.49
C PHE A 364 6.78 19.71 -1.30
N ALA A 365 5.61 20.23 -0.90
CA ALA A 365 4.42 19.40 -0.67
C ALA A 365 3.98 18.64 -1.94
N LEU A 366 4.07 19.30 -3.10
CA LEU A 366 3.74 18.69 -4.39
C LEU A 366 4.72 17.57 -4.75
N LEU A 367 6.02 17.80 -4.55
CA LEU A 367 7.05 16.80 -4.81
C LEU A 367 6.98 15.65 -3.80
N ALA A 368 6.72 15.94 -2.52
CA ALA A 368 6.63 14.97 -1.45
C ALA A 368 5.57 13.90 -1.75
N ILE A 369 4.37 14.31 -2.19
CA ILE A 369 3.28 13.38 -2.53
C ILE A 369 3.69 12.37 -3.60
N VAL A 370 4.40 12.78 -4.66
CA VAL A 370 4.78 11.87 -5.75
C VAL A 370 6.04 11.08 -5.40
N ILE A 371 7.03 11.71 -4.79
CA ILE A 371 8.32 11.09 -4.43
C ILE A 371 8.15 10.07 -3.29
N SER A 372 7.12 10.20 -2.46
CA SER A 372 6.78 9.22 -1.44
C SER A 372 5.72 8.22 -1.92
N GLY A 373 4.68 8.69 -2.63
CA GLY A 373 3.54 7.87 -3.04
C GLY A 373 3.84 6.87 -4.16
N LEU A 374 4.68 7.23 -5.15
CA LEU A 374 5.00 6.32 -6.26
C LEU A 374 5.89 5.14 -5.82
N PRO A 375 6.97 5.33 -5.03
CA PRO A 375 7.72 4.22 -4.43
C PRO A 375 6.85 3.35 -3.52
N GLY A 376 5.92 3.96 -2.76
CA GLY A 376 4.96 3.23 -1.93
C GLY A 376 4.05 2.32 -2.77
N SER A 377 3.50 2.85 -3.86
CA SER A 377 2.63 2.12 -4.79
C SER A 377 3.34 0.95 -5.48
N VAL A 378 4.62 1.11 -5.82
CA VAL A 378 5.43 0.04 -6.42
C VAL A 378 5.73 -1.04 -5.40
N GLY A 379 6.08 -0.65 -4.18
CA GLY A 379 6.30 -1.60 -3.10
C GLY A 379 5.03 -2.33 -2.69
N SER A 380 3.84 -1.70 -2.76
CA SER A 380 2.57 -2.36 -2.46
C SER A 380 2.20 -3.44 -3.48
N ILE A 381 2.48 -3.24 -4.78
CA ILE A 381 2.39 -4.32 -5.78
C ILE A 381 3.32 -5.46 -5.38
N PHE A 382 4.57 -5.14 -5.01
CA PHE A 382 5.56 -6.16 -4.70
C PHE A 382 5.22 -6.96 -3.44
N VAL A 383 4.73 -6.30 -2.38
CA VAL A 383 4.18 -6.95 -1.18
C VAL A 383 2.99 -7.83 -1.53
N SER A 384 2.03 -7.33 -2.32
CA SER A 384 0.84 -8.10 -2.73
C SER A 384 1.23 -9.37 -3.48
N ARG A 385 2.17 -9.27 -4.43
CA ARG A 385 2.66 -10.43 -5.19
C ARG A 385 3.36 -11.45 -4.31
N LEU A 386 4.23 -10.99 -3.40
CA LEU A 386 4.97 -11.87 -2.50
C LEU A 386 4.03 -12.56 -1.49
N SER A 387 3.04 -11.84 -0.98
CA SER A 387 1.99 -12.37 -0.11
C SER A 387 1.14 -13.44 -0.82
N THR A 388 0.64 -13.14 -2.03
CA THR A 388 -0.12 -14.10 -2.85
C THR A 388 0.69 -15.35 -3.15
N ALA A 389 1.98 -15.21 -3.46
CA ALA A 389 2.89 -16.33 -3.68
C ALA A 389 2.98 -17.23 -2.43
N LEU A 390 3.16 -16.63 -1.26
CA LEU A 390 3.24 -17.35 0.01
C LEU A 390 1.93 -18.08 0.33
N HIS A 391 0.77 -17.42 0.20
CA HIS A 391 -0.55 -18.03 0.40
C HIS A 391 -0.85 -19.15 -0.59
N ALA A 392 -0.44 -19.01 -1.86
CA ALA A 392 -0.57 -20.06 -2.86
C ALA A 392 0.27 -21.30 -2.51
N THR A 393 1.50 -21.11 -2.02
CA THR A 393 2.37 -22.21 -1.55
C THR A 393 1.85 -22.87 -0.27
N ALA A 394 1.22 -22.12 0.63
CA ALA A 394 0.65 -22.66 1.86
C ALA A 394 -0.64 -23.46 1.63
N SER A 395 -1.48 -23.00 0.69
CA SER A 395 -2.77 -23.63 0.38
C SER A 395 -2.63 -24.92 -0.43
N THR A 396 -1.57 -25.02 -1.23
CA THR A 396 -1.31 -26.19 -2.08
C THR A 396 -0.15 -26.98 -1.47
N ASN A 397 -0.42 -28.06 -0.73
CA ASN A 397 0.59 -29.04 -0.27
C ASN A 397 1.39 -29.74 -1.42
N THR A 398 1.24 -29.23 -2.64
CA THR A 398 1.84 -29.73 -3.86
C THR A 398 2.56 -28.57 -4.52
N TYR A 399 3.85 -28.77 -4.79
CA TYR A 399 4.74 -27.90 -5.58
C TYR A 399 4.24 -27.72 -7.03
N LEU A 400 3.05 -27.13 -7.23
CA LEU A 400 2.68 -26.55 -8.50
C LEU A 400 3.55 -25.31 -8.67
N HIS A 401 4.75 -25.52 -9.20
CA HIS A 401 5.62 -24.49 -9.74
C HIS A 401 4.86 -23.71 -10.81
N LYS A 402 4.03 -22.74 -10.41
CA LYS A 402 3.89 -21.53 -11.20
C LYS A 402 5.30 -20.96 -11.22
N SER A 403 5.91 -20.87 -12.40
CA SER A 403 7.26 -20.32 -12.56
C SER A 403 7.21 -18.84 -12.20
N GLU A 404 7.25 -18.53 -10.91
CA GLU A 404 7.24 -17.16 -10.44
C GLU A 404 8.58 -16.51 -10.79
N PRO A 405 8.56 -15.28 -11.31
CA PRO A 405 9.77 -14.56 -11.64
C PRO A 405 10.61 -14.35 -10.38
N SER A 406 11.93 -14.48 -10.50
CA SER A 406 12.86 -14.21 -9.39
C SER A 406 12.57 -12.83 -8.78
N SER A 407 12.49 -12.74 -7.44
CA SER A 407 12.22 -11.48 -6.74
C SER A 407 13.17 -10.36 -7.18
N LYS A 408 14.45 -10.67 -7.43
CA LYS A 408 15.44 -9.73 -7.94
C LYS A 408 15.09 -9.18 -9.33
N LEU A 409 14.56 -10.02 -10.22
CA LEU A 409 14.12 -9.62 -11.56
C LEU A 409 12.93 -8.66 -11.48
N VAL A 410 11.97 -8.95 -10.60
CA VAL A 410 10.80 -8.11 -10.37
C VAL A 410 11.22 -6.74 -9.81
N MET A 411 12.14 -6.72 -8.83
CA MET A 411 12.67 -5.48 -8.27
C MET A 411 13.35 -4.59 -9.33
N VAL A 412 14.25 -5.18 -10.14
CA VAL A 412 14.93 -4.44 -11.23
C VAL A 412 13.92 -3.92 -12.25
N THR A 413 12.91 -4.72 -12.60
CA THR A 413 11.84 -4.32 -13.53
C THR A 413 11.09 -3.10 -13.00
N PHE A 414 10.73 -3.08 -11.71
CA PHE A 414 10.04 -1.94 -11.11
C PHE A 414 10.88 -0.67 -11.06
N ILE A 415 12.16 -0.76 -10.71
CA ILE A 415 13.07 0.39 -10.78
C ILE A 415 13.08 0.97 -12.20
N LEU A 416 13.25 0.11 -13.22
CA LEU A 416 13.29 0.56 -14.62
C LEU A 416 11.97 1.18 -15.10
N ILE A 417 10.81 0.68 -14.65
CA ILE A 417 9.50 1.25 -14.99
C ILE A 417 9.32 2.64 -14.36
N THR A 418 9.84 2.87 -13.15
CA THR A 418 9.58 4.11 -12.40
C THR A 418 10.44 5.29 -12.84
N VAL A 419 11.64 5.06 -13.37
CA VAL A 419 12.53 6.11 -13.90
C VAL A 419 11.86 7.00 -14.97
N PRO A 420 11.27 6.45 -16.05
CA PRO A 420 10.58 7.29 -17.04
C PRO A 420 9.35 7.99 -16.44
N MET A 421 8.69 7.41 -15.43
CA MET A 421 7.53 8.01 -14.77
C MET A 421 7.92 9.26 -13.96
N VAL A 422 9.01 9.19 -13.18
CA VAL A 422 9.48 10.36 -12.42
C VAL A 422 10.02 11.46 -13.36
N ILE A 423 10.68 11.08 -14.46
CA ILE A 423 11.13 12.04 -15.48
C ILE A 423 9.92 12.73 -16.12
N LEU A 424 8.90 11.96 -16.51
CA LEU A 424 7.67 12.51 -17.07
C LEU A 424 6.99 13.47 -16.09
N PHE A 425 6.90 13.10 -14.82
CA PHE A 425 6.37 13.95 -13.76
C PHE A 425 7.12 15.28 -13.65
N LEU A 426 8.45 15.26 -13.57
CA LEU A 426 9.26 16.49 -13.50
C LEU A 426 9.11 17.33 -14.78
N CYS A 427 9.02 16.70 -15.95
CA CYS A 427 8.76 17.38 -17.21
C CYS A 427 7.41 18.11 -17.20
N ILE A 428 6.35 17.47 -16.69
CA ILE A 428 5.03 18.09 -16.56
C ILE A 428 5.09 19.27 -15.60
N LEU A 429 5.74 19.14 -14.44
CA LEU A 429 5.87 20.26 -13.48
C LEU A 429 6.57 21.48 -14.08
N ARG A 430 7.62 21.25 -14.87
CA ARG A 430 8.35 22.31 -15.56
C ARG A 430 7.52 22.92 -16.68
N ALA A 431 6.80 22.10 -17.47
CA ALA A 431 5.98 22.54 -18.59
C ALA A 431 4.72 23.31 -18.15
N SER A 432 4.11 22.93 -17.03
CA SER A 432 2.93 23.59 -16.46
C SER A 432 3.26 24.84 -15.64
N GLU A 433 4.54 25.20 -15.51
CA GLU A 433 5.06 26.27 -14.65
C GLU A 433 4.65 26.15 -13.16
N TRP A 434 4.22 24.97 -12.72
CA TRP A 434 3.85 24.72 -11.33
C TRP A 434 5.07 24.80 -10.41
N LEU A 435 6.24 24.39 -10.91
CA LEU A 435 7.51 24.49 -10.19
C LEU A 435 8.68 24.84 -11.12
N LYS A 436 9.46 25.86 -10.74
CA LYS A 436 10.70 26.27 -11.44
C LYS A 436 11.91 25.77 -10.67
N PHE A 437 12.71 24.89 -11.29
CA PHE A 437 13.88 24.27 -10.68
C PHE A 437 15.04 24.13 -11.69
N SER A 438 16.26 24.02 -11.17
CA SER A 438 17.48 23.80 -11.95
C SER A 438 17.55 22.37 -12.51
N ILE A 439 18.30 22.16 -13.59
CA ILE A 439 18.58 20.81 -14.12
C ILE A 439 19.31 19.96 -13.07
N ILE A 440 20.18 20.57 -12.25
CA ILE A 440 20.89 19.87 -11.17
C ILE A 440 19.89 19.32 -10.14
N PHE A 441 18.90 20.14 -9.75
CA PHE A 441 17.82 19.70 -8.87
C PHE A 441 17.03 18.53 -9.47
N ALA A 442 16.74 18.58 -10.78
CA ALA A 442 16.04 17.49 -11.45
C ALA A 442 16.84 16.18 -11.43
N ILE A 443 18.14 16.23 -11.72
CA ILE A 443 19.02 15.05 -11.70
C ILE A 443 19.09 14.45 -10.30
N LEU A 444 19.31 15.29 -9.27
CA LEU A 444 19.34 14.84 -7.88
C LEU A 444 17.98 14.29 -7.43
N SER A 445 16.88 14.91 -7.83
CA SER A 445 15.52 14.43 -7.53
C SER A 445 15.28 13.03 -8.10
N VAL A 446 15.71 12.77 -9.34
CA VAL A 446 15.62 11.43 -9.95
C VAL A 446 16.53 10.44 -9.21
N LEU A 447 17.74 10.83 -8.81
CA LEU A 447 18.65 9.98 -8.04
C LEU A 447 18.05 9.57 -6.70
N PHE A 448 17.59 10.54 -5.90
CA PHE A 448 16.96 10.28 -4.60
C PHE A 448 15.66 9.50 -4.73
N PHE A 449 14.88 9.73 -5.78
CA PHE A 449 13.71 8.94 -6.10
C PHE A 449 14.06 7.47 -6.37
N CYS A 450 15.11 7.19 -7.17
CA CYS A 450 15.59 5.82 -7.38
C CYS A 450 16.03 5.16 -6.07
N CYS A 451 16.70 5.90 -5.17
CA CYS A 451 17.03 5.42 -3.83
C CYS A 451 15.76 5.10 -3.00
N ALA A 452 14.72 5.92 -3.09
CA ALA A 452 13.44 5.68 -2.43
C ALA A 452 12.75 4.42 -2.96
N VAL A 453 12.70 4.21 -4.29
CA VAL A 453 12.15 2.99 -4.90
C VAL A 453 12.93 1.75 -4.50
N PHE A 454 14.26 1.80 -4.54
CA PHE A 454 15.10 0.70 -4.11
C PHE A 454 14.86 0.34 -2.64
N THR A 455 14.83 1.34 -1.76
CA THR A 455 14.54 1.15 -0.34
C THR A 455 13.16 0.57 -0.12
N SER A 456 12.14 1.08 -0.83
CA SER A 456 10.78 0.56 -0.79
C SER A 456 10.71 -0.93 -1.14
N LEU A 457 11.39 -1.36 -2.20
CA LEU A 457 11.41 -2.76 -2.62
C LEU A 457 12.15 -3.68 -1.64
N VAL A 458 13.26 -3.22 -1.08
CA VAL A 458 14.02 -3.98 -0.06
C VAL A 458 13.19 -4.13 1.22
N VAL A 459 12.57 -3.04 1.69
CA VAL A 459 11.67 -3.07 2.85
C VAL A 459 10.49 -4.01 2.60
N ALA A 460 9.87 -3.94 1.43
CA ALA A 460 8.75 -4.81 1.07
C ALA A 460 9.11 -6.30 1.19
N GLN A 461 10.26 -6.70 0.66
CA GLN A 461 10.72 -8.08 0.76
C GLN A 461 11.03 -8.49 2.21
N LEU A 462 11.88 -7.72 2.90
CA LEU A 462 12.31 -8.04 4.26
C LEU A 462 11.13 -8.09 5.23
N LEU A 463 10.19 -7.16 5.10
CA LEU A 463 9.02 -7.08 5.96
C LEU A 463 8.09 -8.27 5.73
N THR A 464 7.83 -8.63 4.46
CA THR A 464 6.96 -9.75 4.12
C THR A 464 7.54 -11.08 4.58
N ASP A 465 8.82 -11.34 4.30
CA ASP A 465 9.51 -12.57 4.70
C ASP A 465 9.57 -12.69 6.24
N SER A 466 9.87 -11.59 6.93
CA SER A 466 9.95 -11.53 8.40
C SER A 466 8.59 -11.77 9.05
N LEU A 467 7.52 -11.13 8.56
CA LEU A 467 6.17 -11.31 9.09
C LEU A 467 5.68 -12.75 8.87
N TRP A 468 5.91 -13.30 7.68
CA TRP A 468 5.56 -14.67 7.36
C TRP A 468 6.29 -15.68 8.25
N SER A 469 7.60 -15.50 8.45
CA SER A 469 8.39 -16.36 9.34
C SER A 469 7.93 -16.34 10.80
N ARG A 470 7.18 -15.30 11.21
CA ARG A 470 6.61 -15.12 12.55
C ARG A 470 5.12 -15.50 12.62
N GLY A 471 4.54 -16.02 11.55
CA GLY A 471 3.14 -16.45 11.49
C GLY A 471 2.12 -15.30 11.36
N PHE A 472 2.56 -14.10 10.97
CA PHE A 472 1.68 -12.97 10.68
C PHE A 472 1.33 -12.92 9.18
N ASP A 473 0.07 -12.67 8.86
CA ASP A 473 -0.41 -12.53 7.48
C ASP A 473 0.13 -11.24 6.81
N PRO A 474 0.98 -11.33 5.78
CA PRO A 474 1.56 -10.15 5.15
C PRO A 474 0.51 -9.25 4.47
N ASP A 475 -0.64 -9.77 4.03
CA ASP A 475 -1.73 -8.95 3.45
C ASP A 475 -2.32 -7.96 4.47
N ILE A 476 -2.21 -8.27 5.76
CA ILE A 476 -2.77 -7.46 6.85
C ILE A 476 -1.71 -6.54 7.47
N TYR A 477 -0.47 -7.04 7.60
CA TYR A 477 0.57 -6.38 8.39
C TYR A 477 1.61 -5.65 7.54
N ALA A 478 2.00 -6.18 6.39
CA ALA A 478 3.13 -5.65 5.62
C ALA A 478 2.77 -4.32 4.95
N LEU A 479 1.60 -4.23 4.32
CA LEU A 479 1.19 -3.05 3.55
C LEU A 479 1.12 -1.76 4.37
N PRO A 480 0.46 -1.69 5.55
CA PRO A 480 0.41 -0.45 6.32
C PRO A 480 1.79 0.02 6.81
N ILE A 481 2.60 -0.92 7.29
CA ILE A 481 3.93 -0.61 7.84
C ILE A 481 4.88 -0.19 6.72
N HIS A 482 4.85 -0.90 5.58
CA HIS A 482 5.64 -0.59 4.40
C HIS A 482 5.33 0.82 3.89
N SER A 483 4.06 1.11 3.62
CA SER A 483 3.60 2.39 3.10
C SER A 483 4.03 3.56 4.00
N ALA A 484 3.80 3.47 5.31
CA ALA A 484 4.19 4.51 6.26
C ALA A 484 5.72 4.72 6.34
N LEU A 485 6.51 3.64 6.28
CA LEU A 485 7.97 3.74 6.29
C LEU A 485 8.49 4.37 5.00
N VAL A 486 7.95 3.98 3.85
CA VAL A 486 8.34 4.53 2.55
C VAL A 486 7.94 5.99 2.43
N ASP A 487 6.81 6.39 3.01
CA ASP A 487 6.42 7.79 3.07
C ASP A 487 7.45 8.63 3.84
N LEU A 488 7.84 8.18 5.03
CA LEU A 488 8.85 8.85 5.84
C LEU A 488 10.21 8.90 5.12
N VAL A 489 10.67 7.77 4.56
CA VAL A 489 11.94 7.69 3.82
C VAL A 489 11.93 8.61 2.61
N GLY A 490 10.86 8.58 1.81
CA GLY A 490 10.73 9.41 0.61
C GLY A 490 10.77 10.90 0.92
N GLN A 491 10.09 11.33 2.00
CA GLN A 491 10.14 12.72 2.44
C GLN A 491 11.50 13.13 2.98
N VAL A 492 12.17 12.30 3.79
CA VAL A 492 13.52 12.60 4.29
C VAL A 492 14.54 12.68 3.14
N LEU A 493 14.47 11.77 2.16
CA LEU A 493 15.33 11.83 0.98
C LEU A 493 15.04 13.08 0.13
N LEU A 494 13.78 13.51 0.04
CA LEU A 494 13.43 14.76 -0.62
C LEU A 494 14.00 15.97 0.11
N VAL A 495 13.92 16.01 1.45
CA VAL A 495 14.55 17.06 2.25
C VAL A 495 16.05 17.14 1.97
N LEU A 496 16.74 16.00 1.97
CA LEU A 496 18.16 15.96 1.62
C LEU A 496 18.44 16.51 0.22
N CYS A 497 17.57 16.20 -0.76
CA CYS A 497 17.68 16.76 -2.11
C CYS A 497 17.57 18.30 -2.11
N PHE A 498 16.66 18.87 -1.32
CA PHE A 498 16.51 20.32 -1.20
C PHE A 498 17.70 20.98 -0.49
N GLU A 499 18.18 20.40 0.61
CA GLU A 499 19.31 20.94 1.38
C GLU A 499 20.65 20.85 0.63
N ILE A 500 20.85 19.84 -0.23
CA ILE A 500 22.07 19.73 -1.06
C ILE A 500 22.10 20.79 -2.18
N VAL A 501 20.93 21.21 -2.65
CA VAL A 501 20.81 22.15 -3.79
C VAL A 501 20.66 23.60 -3.33
N SER A 502 20.08 23.83 -2.15
CA SER A 502 19.91 25.15 -1.54
C SER A 502 21.23 25.76 -1.09
#